data_AF-A0A940HGT0-F1
#
_entry.id   AF-A0A940HGT0-F1
#
_cell.length_a   1.000
_cell.length_b   1.000
_cell.length_c   1.000
_cell.angle_alpha   90.00
_cell.angle_beta   90.00
_cell.angle_gamma   90.00
#
_symmetry.space_group_name_H-M   'P 1'
#
loop_
_entity.id
_entity.type
_entity.pdbx_description
1 polymer ?
#
loop_
_entity_poly.entity_id
_entity_poly.type
_entity_poly.pdbx_seq_one_letter_code
_entity_poly.pdbx_strand_id
1 'polypeptide(L)'
;MRKHKQALLLICLLMAISFIGQAQPGDVKRYVVITIEKKNSKSFEGDKRTCWIISETDLNDTSNHFLPLLIDGYFQTDIDSCCSGKFADPHLNAAISLNAARAEALGKLQSLIWPRRRLVQSIKTNSNGAKMQINISATPVFGSFCACKFGPAIKQLNGYAGDVLLPYIDISYNDEFWDSDKAWVLKHIDFTDNYFDSNMLYNVLR
;
A
#
# COMPACT_ATOMS: atom_id res chain seq x y z
N MET A 1 61.70 13.52 15.54
CA MET A 1 60.80 13.88 14.41
C MET A 1 60.02 12.72 13.79
N ARG A 2 60.55 11.48 13.71
CA ARG A 2 59.87 10.34 13.04
C ARG A 2 58.58 9.86 13.72
N LYS A 3 58.53 9.88 15.07
CA LYS A 3 57.37 9.46 15.88
C LYS A 3 56.15 10.40 15.75
N HIS A 4 56.37 11.71 15.61
CA HIS A 4 55.29 12.68 15.40
C HIS A 4 54.62 12.55 14.04
N LYS A 5 55.38 12.20 13.00
CA LYS A 5 54.83 11.95 11.65
C LYS A 5 53.95 10.70 11.62
N GLN A 6 54.30 9.66 12.39
CA GLN A 6 53.51 8.42 12.49
C GLN A 6 52.22 8.62 13.28
N ALA A 7 52.27 9.39 14.38
CA ALA A 7 51.08 9.73 15.16
C ALA A 7 50.07 10.55 14.35
N LEU A 8 50.55 11.54 13.57
CA LEU A 8 49.70 12.36 12.71
C LEU A 8 49.00 11.54 11.63
N LEU A 9 49.71 10.57 11.03
CA LEU A 9 49.19 9.72 9.97
C LEU A 9 48.12 8.74 10.48
N LEU A 10 48.28 8.24 11.71
CA LEU A 10 47.28 7.38 12.37
C LEU A 10 46.00 8.15 12.71
N ILE A 11 46.13 9.41 13.14
CA ILE A 11 45.00 10.29 13.46
C ILE A 11 44.22 10.64 12.19
N CYS A 12 44.91 10.93 11.08
CA CYS A 12 44.24 11.14 9.78
C CYS A 12 43.52 9.88 9.28
N LEU A 13 44.09 8.69 9.47
CA LEU A 13 43.46 7.43 9.09
C LEU A 13 42.21 7.13 9.92
N LEU A 14 42.27 7.36 11.25
CA LEU A 14 41.13 7.18 12.14
C LEU A 14 40.00 8.18 11.83
N MET A 15 40.33 9.43 11.50
CA MET A 15 39.33 10.42 11.07
C MET A 15 38.66 10.05 9.73
N ALA A 16 39.38 9.42 8.80
CA ALA A 16 38.82 8.98 7.53
C ALA A 16 37.81 7.83 7.67
N ILE A 17 37.97 6.95 8.67
CA ILE A 17 37.07 5.82 8.92
C ILE A 17 35.75 6.32 9.56
N SER A 18 35.78 7.39 10.35
CA SER A 18 34.58 7.98 10.96
C SER A 18 33.61 8.64 9.98
N PHE A 19 34.01 8.95 8.74
CA PHE A 19 33.12 9.53 7.72
C PHE A 19 32.34 8.49 6.90
N ILE A 20 32.64 7.19 7.03
CA ILE A 20 31.93 6.12 6.30
C ILE A 20 30.69 5.64 7.10
N GLY A 21 30.51 6.11 8.33
CA GLY A 21 29.50 5.60 9.27
C GLY A 21 28.15 6.32 9.32
N GLN A 22 27.85 7.31 8.48
CA GLN A 22 26.58 8.06 8.57
C GLN A 22 25.95 8.35 7.22
N ALA A 23 25.14 7.39 6.76
CA ALA A 23 23.82 7.58 6.18
C ALA A 23 23.34 6.20 5.72
N GLN A 24 22.79 5.38 6.64
CA GLN A 24 21.85 4.37 6.16
C GLN A 24 20.67 5.18 5.59
N PRO A 25 20.40 5.13 4.28
CA PRO A 25 19.19 5.76 3.76
C PRO A 25 18.05 5.17 4.57
N GLY A 26 17.29 6.03 5.28
CA GLY A 26 16.21 5.56 6.14
C GLY A 26 15.39 4.54 5.36
N ASP A 27 15.28 3.32 5.90
CA ASP A 27 14.89 2.13 5.15
C ASP A 27 13.70 2.44 4.24
N VAL A 28 13.94 2.43 2.93
CA VAL A 28 12.90 2.66 1.93
C VAL A 28 11.88 1.54 2.11
N LYS A 29 10.71 1.88 2.66
CA LYS A 29 9.68 0.91 2.96
C LYS A 29 9.16 0.29 1.66
N ARG A 30 9.07 -1.03 1.67
CA ARG A 30 8.65 -1.83 0.53
C ARG A 30 7.29 -2.45 0.80
N TYR A 31 6.40 -2.31 -0.16
CA TYR A 31 5.01 -2.75 -0.05
C TYR A 31 4.58 -3.51 -1.29
N VAL A 32 3.57 -4.35 -1.14
CA VAL A 32 2.84 -4.95 -2.26
C VAL A 32 1.40 -4.46 -2.22
N VAL A 33 0.99 -3.78 -3.29
CA VAL A 33 -0.42 -3.40 -3.48
C VAL A 33 -1.14 -4.56 -4.16
N ILE A 34 -2.17 -5.08 -3.51
CA ILE A 34 -3.07 -6.10 -4.04
C ILE A 34 -4.30 -5.44 -4.65
N THR A 35 -4.55 -5.71 -5.93
CA THR A 35 -5.76 -5.29 -6.64
C THR A 35 -6.71 -6.48 -6.77
N ILE A 36 -7.94 -6.30 -6.32
CA ILE A 36 -9.00 -7.32 -6.44
C ILE A 36 -10.05 -6.79 -7.41
N GLU A 37 -10.22 -7.50 -8.53
CA GLU A 37 -11.20 -7.19 -9.56
C GLU A 37 -12.27 -8.28 -9.59
N LYS A 38 -13.52 -7.92 -9.26
CA LYS A 38 -14.67 -8.83 -9.26
C LYS A 38 -15.53 -8.56 -10.49
N LYS A 39 -15.61 -9.55 -11.37
CA LYS A 39 -16.49 -9.55 -12.56
C LYS A 39 -17.67 -10.45 -12.30
N ASN A 40 -18.87 -9.91 -12.40
CA ASN A 40 -20.11 -10.67 -12.26
C ASN A 40 -20.88 -10.62 -13.57
N SER A 41 -21.19 -11.79 -14.12
CA SER A 41 -21.88 -11.93 -15.41
C SER A 41 -23.28 -11.28 -15.46
N LYS A 42 -23.87 -10.94 -14.31
CA LYS A 42 -25.21 -10.35 -14.19
C LYS A 42 -25.22 -8.95 -13.54
N SER A 43 -24.05 -8.35 -13.28
CA SER A 43 -24.00 -7.05 -12.60
C SER A 43 -24.24 -5.89 -13.57
N PHE A 44 -25.25 -5.07 -13.28
CA PHE A 44 -25.46 -3.77 -13.93
C PHE A 44 -24.50 -2.70 -13.41
N GLU A 45 -23.82 -2.95 -12.28
CA GLU A 45 -22.95 -1.99 -11.59
C GLU A 45 -21.50 -1.99 -12.12
N GLY A 46 -21.21 -2.79 -13.15
CA GLY A 46 -19.87 -2.94 -13.72
C GLY A 46 -18.93 -3.83 -12.90
N ASP A 47 -17.67 -3.88 -13.33
CA ASP A 47 -16.57 -4.58 -12.65
C ASP A 47 -16.19 -3.84 -11.36
N LYS A 48 -16.23 -4.51 -10.20
CA LYS A 48 -15.84 -3.90 -8.92
C LYS A 48 -14.35 -4.05 -8.69
N ARG A 49 -13.68 -2.96 -8.28
CA ARG A 49 -12.24 -2.95 -7.99
C ARG A 49 -11.98 -2.41 -6.59
N THR A 50 -11.09 -3.07 -5.86
CA THR A 50 -10.60 -2.60 -4.55
C THR A 50 -9.09 -2.80 -4.45
N CYS A 51 -8.42 -1.95 -3.66
CA CYS A 51 -6.99 -2.05 -3.39
C CYS A 51 -6.72 -2.32 -1.92
N TRP A 52 -5.78 -3.23 -1.68
CA TRP A 52 -5.23 -3.57 -0.38
C TRP A 52 -3.71 -3.45 -0.46
N ILE A 53 -3.05 -3.37 0.68
CA ILE A 53 -1.61 -3.20 0.76
C ILE A 53 -1.06 -3.96 1.96
N ILE A 54 0.13 -4.53 1.78
CA ILE A 54 0.88 -5.24 2.81
C ILE A 54 2.36 -4.85 2.73
N SER A 55 3.03 -4.79 3.88
CA SER A 55 4.50 -4.65 3.91
C SER A 55 5.16 -5.91 3.36
N GLU A 56 6.24 -5.79 2.59
CA GLU A 56 6.99 -6.98 2.13
C GLU A 56 7.53 -7.82 3.30
N THR A 57 7.80 -7.19 4.45
CA THR A 57 8.22 -7.88 5.67
C THR A 57 7.16 -8.85 6.18
N ASP A 58 5.89 -8.49 6.00
CA ASP A 58 4.74 -9.17 6.62
C ASP A 58 4.15 -10.25 5.71
N LEU A 59 4.63 -10.38 4.47
CA LEU A 59 4.15 -11.40 3.52
C LEU A 59 4.28 -12.85 4.02
N ASN A 60 5.18 -13.11 4.99
CA ASN A 60 5.37 -14.46 5.54
C ASN A 60 4.34 -14.81 6.63
N ASP A 61 3.67 -13.80 7.21
CA ASP A 61 2.60 -13.96 8.19
C ASP A 61 1.44 -13.05 7.77
N THR A 62 0.59 -13.55 6.89
CA THR A 62 -0.45 -12.74 6.26
C THR A 62 -1.67 -12.52 7.15
N SER A 63 -1.69 -13.11 8.36
CA SER A 63 -2.86 -13.08 9.23
C SER A 63 -3.11 -11.66 9.76
N ASN A 64 -4.06 -10.94 9.14
CA ASN A 64 -4.47 -9.57 9.46
C ASN A 64 -3.49 -8.43 9.06
N HIS A 65 -2.51 -8.70 8.20
CA HIS A 65 -1.53 -7.67 7.79
C HIS A 65 -1.92 -6.92 6.50
N PHE A 66 -2.94 -7.39 5.78
CA PHE A 66 -3.50 -6.65 4.65
C PHE A 66 -4.36 -5.50 5.14
N LEU A 67 -3.98 -4.27 4.76
CA LEU A 67 -4.73 -3.07 5.06
C LEU A 67 -5.45 -2.55 3.81
N PRO A 68 -6.65 -2.00 3.92
CA PRO A 68 -7.28 -1.29 2.81
C PRO A 68 -6.40 -0.12 2.37
N LEU A 69 -6.22 0.02 1.05
CA LEU A 69 -5.52 1.14 0.44
C LEU A 69 -6.55 2.04 -0.25
N LEU A 70 -6.74 3.24 0.28
CA LEU A 70 -7.64 4.22 -0.31
C LEU A 70 -6.92 4.90 -1.47
N ILE A 71 -7.48 4.75 -2.67
CA ILE A 71 -6.96 5.34 -3.91
C ILE A 71 -7.95 6.33 -4.55
N ASP A 72 -9.05 6.61 -3.85
CA ASP A 72 -10.18 7.45 -4.23
C ASP A 72 -11.05 7.76 -3.00
N GLY A 73 -11.93 8.76 -3.12
CA GLY A 73 -12.99 9.02 -2.13
C GLY A 73 -12.57 9.69 -0.81
N TYR A 74 -11.48 10.48 -0.78
CA TYR A 74 -11.01 11.16 0.44
C TYR A 74 -10.57 12.61 0.21
N PHE A 75 -10.62 13.45 1.27
CA PHE A 75 -10.18 14.85 1.25
C PHE A 75 -8.75 15.07 1.75
N GLN A 76 -8.18 16.22 1.38
CA GLN A 76 -6.93 16.73 1.95
C GLN A 76 -6.94 16.73 3.48
N THR A 77 -8.04 17.16 4.10
CA THR A 77 -8.22 17.22 5.56
C THR A 77 -8.22 15.84 6.23
N ASP A 78 -8.73 14.83 5.53
CA ASP A 78 -8.74 13.45 6.02
C ASP A 78 -7.33 12.89 6.04
N ILE A 79 -6.54 13.19 5.01
CA ILE A 79 -5.14 12.81 4.94
C ILE A 79 -4.31 13.60 5.95
N ASP A 80 -4.54 14.91 6.11
CA ASP A 80 -3.82 15.72 7.11
C ASP A 80 -4.06 15.20 8.53
N SER A 81 -5.31 14.86 8.83
CA SER A 81 -5.70 14.25 10.10
C SER A 81 -5.06 12.86 10.25
N CYS A 82 -5.15 12.03 9.22
CA CYS A 82 -4.54 10.70 9.15
C CYS A 82 -3.02 10.73 9.39
N CYS A 83 -2.28 11.51 8.61
CA CYS A 83 -0.82 11.61 8.72
C CYS A 83 -0.38 12.25 10.06
N SER A 84 -1.29 12.94 10.75
CA SER A 84 -1.07 13.47 12.10
C SER A 84 -1.48 12.49 13.22
N GLY A 85 -1.86 11.25 12.88
CA GLY A 85 -2.27 10.21 13.83
C GLY A 85 -3.69 10.36 14.38
N LYS A 86 -4.53 11.20 13.75
CA LYS A 86 -5.93 11.40 14.12
C LYS A 86 -6.85 10.53 13.25
N PHE A 87 -8.07 10.28 13.73
CA PHE A 87 -9.11 9.60 12.95
C PHE A 87 -9.45 10.42 11.71
N ALA A 88 -9.59 9.75 10.56
CA ALA A 88 -10.23 10.33 9.40
C ALA A 88 -11.73 10.07 9.50
N ASP A 89 -12.52 11.09 9.19
CA ASP A 89 -13.95 10.98 8.95
C ASP A 89 -14.15 11.29 7.47
N PRO A 90 -13.90 10.33 6.55
CA PRO A 90 -14.06 10.56 5.13
C PRO A 90 -15.47 11.07 4.86
N HIS A 91 -15.59 12.35 4.55
CA HIS A 91 -16.85 12.91 4.08
C HIS A 91 -17.10 12.33 2.68
N LEU A 92 -18.22 11.64 2.46
CA LEU A 92 -18.40 10.83 1.25
C LEU A 92 -19.04 11.58 0.06
N ASN A 93 -19.40 12.85 0.21
CA ASN A 93 -20.35 13.52 -0.71
C ASN A 93 -19.90 14.88 -1.25
N ALA A 94 -18.60 15.22 -1.24
CA ALA A 94 -18.14 16.48 -1.82
C ALA A 94 -16.93 16.27 -2.75
N ALA A 95 -16.76 17.17 -3.70
CA ALA A 95 -15.68 17.12 -4.69
C ALA A 95 -14.32 16.99 -4.00
N ILE A 96 -13.56 15.95 -4.37
CA ILE A 96 -12.20 15.68 -3.86
C ILE A 96 -11.36 16.96 -4.00
N SER A 97 -10.89 17.49 -2.87
CA SER A 97 -9.95 18.61 -2.84
C SER A 97 -8.66 18.10 -2.22
N LEU A 98 -7.65 17.84 -3.07
CA LEU A 98 -6.30 17.47 -2.68
C LEU A 98 -5.36 18.63 -2.99
N ASN A 99 -4.32 18.82 -2.17
CA ASN A 99 -3.22 19.68 -2.60
C ASN A 99 -2.46 19.05 -3.80
N ALA A 100 -1.71 19.86 -4.54
CA ALA A 100 -1.04 19.41 -5.76
C ALA A 100 -0.10 18.22 -5.55
N ALA A 101 0.70 18.24 -4.47
CA ALA A 101 1.64 17.16 -4.17
C ALA A 101 0.94 15.82 -3.91
N ARG A 102 -0.23 15.83 -3.25
CA ARG A 102 -1.00 14.62 -2.97
C ARG A 102 -1.81 14.13 -4.16
N ALA A 103 -2.36 15.06 -4.95
CA ALA A 103 -2.97 14.70 -6.22
C ALA A 103 -1.94 14.03 -7.15
N GLU A 104 -0.71 14.55 -7.18
CA GLU A 104 0.40 13.97 -7.92
C GLU A 104 0.80 12.59 -7.37
N ALA A 105 0.98 12.45 -6.05
CA ALA A 105 1.32 11.18 -5.43
C ALA A 105 0.26 10.09 -5.70
N LEU A 106 -1.03 10.45 -5.62
CA LEU A 106 -2.12 9.55 -5.95
C LEU A 106 -2.13 9.18 -7.44
N GLY A 107 -2.02 10.17 -8.32
CA GLY A 107 -1.94 9.95 -9.77
C GLY A 107 -0.76 9.05 -10.14
N LYS A 108 0.39 9.25 -9.49
CA LYS A 108 1.58 8.41 -9.66
C LYS A 108 1.31 6.99 -9.20
N LEU A 109 0.76 6.79 -8.00
CA LEU A 109 0.41 5.44 -7.50
C LEU A 109 -0.54 4.71 -8.47
N GLN A 110 -1.61 5.38 -8.93
CA GLN A 110 -2.55 4.79 -9.90
C GLN A 110 -1.83 4.44 -11.23
N SER A 111 -0.92 5.30 -11.69
CA SER A 111 -0.10 5.05 -12.89
C SER A 111 0.87 3.87 -12.74
N LEU A 112 1.20 3.48 -11.50
CA LEU A 112 2.02 2.31 -11.22
C LEU A 112 1.16 1.05 -11.12
N ILE A 113 0.05 1.10 -10.37
CA ILE A 113 -0.81 -0.06 -10.15
C ILE A 113 -1.44 -0.53 -11.46
N TRP A 114 -2.06 0.35 -12.23
CA TRP A 114 -2.89 -0.10 -13.34
C TRP A 114 -2.14 -0.79 -14.48
N PRO A 115 -1.08 -0.20 -15.05
CA PRO A 115 -0.37 -0.83 -16.16
C PRO A 115 0.64 -1.89 -15.72
N ARG A 116 1.09 -1.90 -14.45
CA ARG A 116 2.18 -2.79 -13.99
C ARG A 116 1.75 -3.92 -13.05
N ARG A 117 0.45 -4.02 -12.71
CA ARG A 117 -0.05 -5.14 -11.92
C ARG A 117 0.14 -6.46 -12.65
N ARG A 118 0.60 -7.48 -11.92
CA ARG A 118 0.70 -8.86 -12.44
C ARG A 118 -0.36 -9.72 -11.78
N LEU A 119 -1.06 -10.55 -12.56
CA LEU A 119 -2.02 -11.50 -12.03
C LEU A 119 -1.32 -12.51 -11.11
N VAL A 120 -1.84 -12.68 -9.91
CA VAL A 120 -1.33 -13.63 -8.90
C VAL A 120 -2.26 -14.83 -8.79
N GLN A 121 -3.57 -14.59 -8.72
CA GLN A 121 -4.57 -15.66 -8.63
C GLN A 121 -5.85 -15.27 -9.38
N SER A 122 -6.53 -16.26 -9.94
CA SER A 122 -7.87 -16.09 -10.51
C SER A 122 -8.80 -17.14 -9.92
N ILE A 123 -9.87 -16.68 -9.27
CA ILE A 123 -10.84 -17.51 -8.57
C ILE A 123 -12.15 -17.45 -9.33
N LYS A 124 -12.72 -18.61 -9.66
CA LYS A 124 -14.05 -18.73 -10.25
C LYS A 124 -14.99 -19.29 -9.20
N THR A 125 -16.05 -18.54 -8.91
CA THR A 125 -17.04 -18.94 -7.91
C THR A 125 -18.46 -18.61 -8.40
N ASN A 126 -19.46 -19.14 -7.70
CA ASN A 126 -20.85 -18.79 -7.90
C ASN A 126 -21.35 -18.04 -6.66
N SER A 127 -21.87 -16.83 -6.86
CA SER A 127 -22.49 -16.04 -5.80
C SER A 127 -23.89 -15.66 -6.24
N ASN A 128 -24.91 -15.98 -5.43
CA ASN A 128 -26.32 -15.66 -5.70
C ASN A 128 -26.79 -16.13 -7.09
N GLY A 129 -26.39 -17.34 -7.53
CA GLY A 129 -26.78 -17.90 -8.83
C GLY A 129 -26.18 -17.18 -10.05
N ALA A 130 -25.11 -16.42 -9.86
CA ALA A 130 -24.33 -15.80 -10.92
C ALA A 130 -22.87 -16.28 -10.90
N LYS A 131 -22.30 -16.49 -12.09
CA LYS A 131 -20.88 -16.79 -12.24
C LYS A 131 -20.09 -15.53 -11.92
N MET A 132 -19.14 -15.66 -11.00
CA MET A 132 -18.24 -14.60 -10.59
C MET A 132 -16.80 -15.01 -10.86
N GLN A 133 -16.02 -14.09 -11.43
CA GLN A 133 -14.59 -14.22 -11.56
C GLN A 133 -13.93 -13.14 -10.71
N ILE A 134 -13.04 -13.57 -9.82
CA ILE A 134 -12.24 -12.69 -8.97
C ILE A 134 -10.80 -12.80 -9.45
N ASN A 135 -10.26 -11.71 -9.97
CA ASN A 135 -8.86 -11.63 -10.35
C ASN A 135 -8.09 -10.86 -9.28
N ILE A 136 -7.01 -11.45 -8.80
CA ILE A 136 -6.15 -10.89 -7.77
C ILE A 136 -4.83 -10.63 -8.43
N SER A 137 -4.45 -9.35 -8.48
CA SER A 137 -3.19 -8.90 -9.05
C SER A 137 -2.37 -8.18 -8.01
N ALA A 138 -1.06 -8.08 -8.22
CA ALA A 138 -0.17 -7.38 -7.31
C ALA A 138 0.75 -6.40 -8.04
N THR A 139 1.07 -5.31 -7.37
CA THR A 139 2.00 -4.26 -7.81
C THR A 139 2.96 -3.95 -6.66
N PRO A 140 4.23 -4.35 -6.75
CA PRO A 140 5.22 -4.03 -5.74
C PRO A 140 5.68 -2.57 -5.88
N VAL A 141 5.77 -1.86 -4.76
CA VAL A 141 6.09 -0.44 -4.71
C VAL A 141 7.02 -0.10 -3.54
N PHE A 142 7.83 0.92 -3.73
CA PHE A 142 8.47 1.67 -2.66
C PHE A 142 7.63 2.91 -2.36
N GLY A 143 7.62 3.37 -1.12
CA GLY A 143 7.09 4.70 -0.82
C GLY A 143 6.64 4.90 0.61
N SER A 144 6.09 6.09 0.86
CA SER A 144 5.53 6.45 2.15
C SER A 144 4.01 6.44 2.10
N PHE A 145 3.42 5.78 3.10
CA PHE A 145 1.97 5.72 3.31
C PHE A 145 1.66 6.22 4.73
N CYS A 146 0.58 6.98 4.86
CA CYS A 146 0.04 7.34 6.17
C CYS A 146 -0.97 6.30 6.60
N ALA A 147 -0.87 5.84 7.85
CA ALA A 147 -1.87 4.96 8.45
C ALA A 147 -2.94 5.79 9.16
N CYS A 148 -4.20 5.54 8.85
CA CYS A 148 -5.36 6.13 9.49
C CYS A 148 -6.15 5.07 10.24
N LYS A 149 -6.80 5.45 11.35
CA LYS A 149 -7.84 4.63 11.95
C LYS A 149 -9.20 5.05 11.45
N PHE A 150 -9.94 4.10 10.88
CA PHE A 150 -11.37 4.25 10.66
C PHE A 150 -12.11 4.05 11.98
N GLY A 151 -12.79 5.11 12.42
CA GLY A 151 -13.55 5.13 13.66
C GLY A 151 -14.91 4.40 13.57
N PRO A 152 -15.64 4.30 14.69
CA PRO A 152 -16.93 3.60 14.75
C PRO A 152 -18.00 4.12 13.78
N ALA A 153 -18.00 5.42 13.48
CA ALA A 153 -18.92 6.02 12.51
C ALA A 153 -18.71 5.44 11.10
N ILE A 154 -17.46 5.27 10.71
CA ILE A 154 -17.09 4.69 9.42
C ILE A 154 -17.43 3.20 9.37
N LYS A 155 -17.20 2.47 10.46
CA LYS A 155 -17.65 1.06 10.59
C LYS A 155 -19.14 0.88 10.32
N GLN A 156 -19.98 1.83 10.73
CA GLN A 156 -21.42 1.75 10.47
C GLN A 156 -21.75 1.96 8.98
N LEU A 157 -20.95 2.76 8.27
CA LEU A 157 -21.16 3.07 6.86
C LEU A 157 -20.58 2.00 5.92
N ASN A 158 -19.40 1.48 6.25
CA ASN A 158 -18.64 0.59 5.38
C ASN A 158 -18.32 -0.78 5.97
N GLY A 159 -18.73 -1.08 7.20
CA GLY A 159 -18.48 -2.38 7.84
C GLY A 159 -17.02 -2.61 8.28
N TYR A 160 -16.09 -1.67 8.06
CA TYR A 160 -14.70 -1.78 8.45
C TYR A 160 -14.33 -0.79 9.58
N ALA A 161 -13.75 -1.33 10.65
CA ALA A 161 -13.03 -0.57 11.66
C ALA A 161 -11.62 -1.12 11.74
N GLY A 162 -10.63 -0.26 11.59
CA GLY A 162 -9.24 -0.67 11.59
C GLY A 162 -8.36 0.36 10.92
N ASP A 163 -7.10 -0.03 10.71
CA ASP A 163 -6.15 0.82 10.02
C ASP A 163 -6.40 0.78 8.51
N VAL A 164 -6.27 1.93 7.85
CA VAL A 164 -6.25 2.07 6.39
C VAL A 164 -5.02 2.86 5.99
N LEU A 165 -4.49 2.59 4.80
CA LEU A 165 -3.36 3.34 4.27
C LEU A 165 -3.81 4.34 3.21
N LEU A 166 -3.19 5.52 3.27
CA LEU A 166 -3.30 6.58 2.28
C LEU A 166 -1.92 6.86 1.68
N PRO A 167 -1.80 7.02 0.35
CA PRO A 167 -0.55 7.41 -0.27
C PRO A 167 -0.12 8.79 0.23
N TYR A 168 1.16 8.93 0.60
CA TYR A 168 1.71 10.20 1.05
C TYR A 168 2.56 10.85 -0.04
N ILE A 169 3.80 10.38 -0.22
CA ILE A 169 4.76 10.88 -1.23
C ILE A 169 5.78 9.78 -1.61
N ASP A 170 6.57 10.05 -2.66
CA ASP A 170 7.74 9.27 -3.08
C ASP A 170 7.48 7.81 -3.46
N ILE A 171 6.33 7.57 -4.08
CA ILE A 171 5.95 6.23 -4.52
C ILE A 171 6.68 5.89 -5.82
N SER A 172 7.29 4.71 -5.88
CA SER A 172 7.94 4.18 -7.09
C SER A 172 7.71 2.68 -7.21
N TYR A 173 7.93 2.10 -8.40
CA TYR A 173 7.76 0.67 -8.62
C TYR A 173 8.98 -0.10 -8.12
N ASN A 174 8.76 -1.27 -7.51
CA ASN A 174 9.82 -2.18 -7.11
C ASN A 174 9.96 -3.31 -8.14
N ASP A 175 10.78 -3.10 -9.17
CA ASP A 175 11.01 -4.09 -10.24
C ASP A 175 11.63 -5.40 -9.70
N GLU A 176 12.54 -5.30 -8.73
CA GLU A 176 13.30 -6.42 -8.15
C GLU A 176 12.43 -7.40 -7.36
N PHE A 177 11.26 -6.97 -6.89
CA PHE A 177 10.37 -7.79 -6.09
C PHE A 177 10.07 -9.14 -6.75
N TRP A 178 9.83 -9.15 -8.07
CA TRP A 178 9.37 -10.35 -8.77
C TRP A 178 10.40 -11.47 -8.87
N ASP A 179 11.67 -11.14 -8.67
CA ASP A 179 12.80 -12.08 -8.66
C ASP A 179 13.22 -12.47 -7.23
N SER A 180 12.44 -12.08 -6.22
CA SER A 180 12.70 -12.36 -4.80
C SER A 180 11.88 -13.53 -4.26
N ASP A 181 12.34 -14.11 -3.13
CA ASP A 181 11.59 -15.10 -2.37
C ASP A 181 10.21 -14.59 -1.92
N LYS A 182 10.08 -13.28 -1.71
CA LYS A 182 8.79 -12.66 -1.33
C LYS A 182 7.76 -12.73 -2.45
N ALA A 183 8.18 -12.66 -3.71
CA ALA A 183 7.28 -12.90 -4.83
C ALA A 183 6.86 -14.38 -4.93
N TRP A 184 7.75 -15.31 -4.55
CA TRP A 184 7.37 -16.72 -4.44
C TRP A 184 6.31 -16.91 -3.35
N VAL A 185 6.52 -16.34 -2.16
CA VAL A 185 5.54 -16.39 -1.06
C VAL A 185 4.19 -15.82 -1.50
N LEU A 186 4.18 -14.62 -2.10
CA LEU A 186 2.96 -13.96 -2.58
C LEU A 186 2.15 -14.84 -3.54
N LYS A 187 2.82 -15.55 -4.46
CA LYS A 187 2.17 -16.43 -5.45
C LYS A 187 1.56 -17.69 -4.83
N HIS A 188 1.97 -18.07 -3.62
CA HIS A 188 1.49 -19.25 -2.92
C HIS A 188 0.53 -18.92 -1.77
N ILE A 189 0.24 -17.64 -1.52
CA ILE A 189 -0.87 -17.24 -0.65
C ILE A 189 -2.17 -17.68 -1.32
N ASP A 190 -2.99 -18.44 -0.60
CA ASP A 190 -4.35 -18.73 -1.03
C ASP A 190 -5.28 -17.58 -0.61
N PHE A 191 -5.74 -16.81 -1.59
CA PHE A 191 -6.66 -15.72 -1.34
C PHE A 191 -8.14 -16.14 -1.39
N THR A 192 -8.44 -17.44 -1.50
CA THR A 192 -9.83 -17.94 -1.41
C THR A 192 -10.40 -17.83 0.01
N ASP A 193 -9.56 -18.06 1.02
CA ASP A 193 -9.93 -17.99 2.45
C ASP A 193 -9.75 -16.60 3.07
N ASN A 194 -9.11 -15.68 2.35
CA ASN A 194 -8.78 -14.35 2.87
C ASN A 194 -9.98 -13.38 2.77
N TYR A 195 -10.29 -12.75 3.91
CA TYR A 195 -11.43 -11.87 4.18
C TYR A 195 -11.36 -10.52 3.42
N PHE A 196 -11.34 -10.53 2.09
CA PHE A 196 -11.59 -9.33 1.29
C PHE A 196 -13.10 -9.16 1.11
N ASP A 197 -13.79 -8.79 2.19
CA ASP A 197 -15.22 -8.52 2.13
C ASP A 197 -15.46 -7.35 1.17
N SER A 198 -16.11 -7.65 0.04
CA SER A 198 -16.44 -6.68 -1.01
C SER A 198 -17.33 -5.55 -0.53
N ASN A 199 -18.00 -5.71 0.61
CA ASN A 199 -18.84 -4.66 1.18
C ASN A 199 -18.01 -3.55 1.85
N MET A 200 -16.72 -3.79 2.14
CA MET A 200 -15.89 -2.90 2.97
C MET A 200 -15.53 -1.54 2.35
N LEU A 201 -15.63 -1.39 1.04
CA LEU A 201 -15.29 -0.13 0.34
C LEU A 201 -16.36 0.32 -0.66
N TYR A 202 -17.41 -0.49 -0.86
CA TYR A 202 -18.39 -0.25 -1.93
C TYR A 202 -19.32 0.94 -1.66
N ASN A 203 -19.54 1.28 -0.37
CA ASN A 203 -20.42 2.38 0.01
C ASN A 203 -19.74 3.76 -0.01
N VAL A 204 -18.45 3.82 -0.36
CA VAL A 204 -17.63 5.06 -0.32
C VAL A 204 -17.47 5.67 -1.72
N LEU A 205 -17.64 4.89 -2.78
CA LEU A 205 -17.27 5.27 -4.16
C LEU A 205 -18.46 5.45 -5.11
N ARG A 206 -19.65 5.79 -4.57
CA ARG A 206 -20.81 6.20 -5.37
C ARG A 206 -21.04 7.70 -5.27
#